data_AF-A0A7V9U3U3-F1
#
_entry.id   AF-A0A7V9U3U3-F1
#
_cell.length_a   1.000
_cell.length_b   1.000
_cell.length_c   1.000
_cell.angle_alpha   90.00
_cell.angle_beta   90.00
_cell.angle_gamma   90.00
#
_symmetry.space_group_name_H-M   'P 1'
#
loop_
_entity.id
_entity.type
_entity.pdbx_description
1 polymer ?
#
loop_
_entity_poly.entity_id
_entity_poly.type
_entity_poly.pdbx_seq_one_letter_code
_entity_poly.pdbx_strand_id
1 'polypeptide(L)' 'MATSRHGYGCTTVNGRRTVAHRHYYEQRFGPIPQGLEIDHLCRNKACVNPDHLEAVTRAENVRRSHR' A
#
# COMPACT_ATOMS: atom_id res chain seq x y z
N MET A 1 -0.22 15.95 4.45
CA MET A 1 0.31 14.57 4.54
C MET A 1 1.64 14.51 3.83
N ALA A 2 2.68 13.97 4.46
CA ALA A 2 4.01 13.87 3.84
C ALA A 2 4.02 12.73 2.83
N THR A 3 4.32 13.04 1.57
CA THR A 3 4.57 12.05 0.52
C THR A 3 6.05 11.67 0.56
N SER A 4 6.33 10.36 0.51
CA SER A 4 7.70 9.88 0.29
C SER A 4 8.22 10.32 -1.09
N ARG A 5 9.56 10.28 -1.30
CA ARG A 5 10.20 10.55 -2.61
C ARG A 5 9.65 9.70 -3.78
N HIS A 6 8.91 8.62 -3.48
CA HIS A 6 8.28 7.74 -4.46
C HIS A 6 6.76 7.98 -4.65
N GLY A 7 6.19 9.02 -4.02
CA GLY A 7 4.78 9.39 -4.16
C GLY A 7 3.81 8.67 -3.21
N TYR A 8 4.31 7.80 -2.32
CA TYR A 8 3.46 7.12 -1.33
C TYR A 8 3.16 8.02 -0.14
N GLY A 9 1.91 8.04 0.32
CA GLY A 9 1.52 8.66 1.58
C GLY A 9 2.20 7.96 2.77
N CYS A 10 2.90 8.71 3.61
CA CYS A 10 3.46 8.22 4.86
C CYS A 10 2.63 8.71 6.04
N THR A 11 2.50 7.87 7.07
CA THR A 11 1.88 8.21 8.35
C THR A 11 2.82 7.83 9.49
N THR A 12 2.70 8.49 10.63
CA THR A 12 3.49 8.17 11.82
C THR A 12 2.60 7.42 12.79
N VAL A 13 2.95 6.18 13.10
CA VAL A 13 2.22 5.33 14.07
C VAL A 13 3.20 4.96 15.17
N ASN A 14 2.85 5.21 16.43
CA ASN A 14 3.72 4.96 17.59
C ASN A 14 5.13 5.58 17.45
N GLY A 15 5.21 6.79 16.92
CA GLY A 15 6.47 7.51 16.71
C GLY A 15 7.33 6.97 15.55
N ARG A 16 6.89 5.93 14.84
CA ARG A 16 7.59 5.38 13.66
C ARG A 16 6.87 5.78 12.38
N ARG A 17 7.63 6.31 11.41
CA ARG A 17 7.11 6.61 10.08
C ARG A 17 6.90 5.31 9.32
N THR A 18 5.65 5.00 9.02
CA THR A 18 5.23 3.84 8.22
C THR A 18 4.54 4.29 6.94
N VAL A 19 4.39 3.36 6.01
CA VAL A 19 3.63 3.58 4.78
C VAL A 19 2.15 3.54 5.12
N ALA A 20 1.42 4.62 4.83
CA ALA A 20 0.06 4.81 5.33
C ALA A 20 -0.88 3.72 4.82
N HIS A 21 -0.91 3.48 3.50
CA HIS A 21 -1.79 2.47 2.91
C HIS A 21 -1.55 1.06 3.47
N ARG A 22 -0.29 0.70 3.73
CA ARG A 22 0.09 -0.60 4.29
C ARG A 22 -0.49 -0.77 5.70
N HIS A 23 -0.36 0.26 6.52
CA HIS A 23 -0.89 0.27 7.88
C HIS A 23 -2.43 0.19 7.93
N TYR A 24 -3.13 0.87 7.02
CA TYR A 24 -4.60 0.78 6.94
C TYR A 24 -5.07 -0.58 6.40
N TYR A 25 -4.36 -1.16 5.42
CA TYR A 25 -4.62 -2.53 4.96
C TYR A 25 -4.46 -3.53 6.09
N GLU A 26 -3.35 -3.47 6.83
CA GLU A 26 -3.04 -4.41 7.92
C GLU A 26 -4.07 -4.33 9.06
N GLN A 27 -4.62 -3.15 9.34
CA GLN A 27 -5.70 -3.00 10.32
C GLN A 27 -7.04 -3.59 9.88
N ARG A 28 -7.36 -3.54 8.57
CA ARG A 28 -8.67 -3.95 8.04
C ARG A 28 -8.70 -5.44 7.68
N PHE A 29 -7.67 -5.93 7.00
CA PHE A 29 -7.59 -7.28 6.45
C PHE A 29 -6.61 -8.19 7.22
N GLY A 30 -5.81 -7.62 8.11
CA GLY A 30 -4.75 -8.34 8.82
C GLY A 30 -3.40 -8.27 8.11
N PRO A 31 -2.39 -8.96 8.65
CA PRO A 31 -1.01 -8.86 8.17
C PRO A 31 -0.90 -9.26 6.69
N ILE A 32 -0.07 -8.52 5.94
CA ILE A 32 0.16 -8.82 4.53
C ILE A 32 0.95 -10.12 4.43
N PRO A 33 0.42 -11.15 3.73
CA PRO A 33 1.11 -12.41 3.57
C PRO A 33 2.50 -12.22 2.95
N GLN A 34 3.47 -13.00 3.43
CA GLN A 34 4.84 -12.94 2.94
C GLN A 34 4.88 -13.24 1.43
N GLY A 35 5.56 -12.40 0.66
CA GLY A 35 5.64 -12.53 -0.79
C GLY A 35 4.52 -11.83 -1.57
N LEU A 36 3.57 -11.19 -0.88
CA LEU A 36 2.60 -10.30 -1.49
C LEU A 36 3.01 -8.83 -1.35
N GLU A 37 2.64 -8.03 -2.35
CA GLU A 37 2.81 -6.59 -2.44
C GLU A 37 1.43 -5.93 -2.48
N ILE A 38 1.33 -4.71 -1.94
CA ILE A 38 0.08 -3.94 -1.97
C ILE A 38 -0.01 -3.15 -3.26
N ASP A 39 -0.99 -3.48 -4.09
CA ASP A 39 -1.33 -2.77 -5.31
C ASP A 39 -2.49 -1.78 -5.08
N HIS A 40 -2.44 -0.64 -5.77
CA HIS A 40 -3.48 0.37 -5.70
C HIS A 40 -4.41 0.25 -6.91
N LEU A 41 -5.59 -0.34 -6.71
CA LEU A 41 -6.59 -0.49 -7.77
C LEU A 41 -7.03 0.87 -8.35
N CYS A 42 -7.04 1.90 -7.50
CA CYS A 42 -7.39 3.27 -7.86
C CYS A 42 -6.29 4.03 -8.62
N ARG A 43 -5.11 3.42 -8.85
CA ARG A 43 -3.91 4.04 -9.44
C ARG A 43 -3.42 5.32 -8.75
N ASN A 44 -3.96 5.63 -7.56
CA ASN A 44 -3.58 6.78 -6.76
C ASN A 44 -2.67 6.32 -5.62
N LYS A 45 -1.36 6.57 -5.75
CA LYS A 45 -0.33 6.19 -4.76
C LYS A 45 -0.49 6.87 -3.39
N ALA A 46 -1.26 7.95 -3.32
CA ALA A 46 -1.58 8.65 -2.08
C ALA A 46 -2.86 8.10 -1.41
N CYS A 47 -3.59 7.19 -2.07
CA CYS A 47 -4.79 6.59 -1.50
C CYS A 47 -4.42 5.68 -0.33
N VAL A 48 -5.15 5.81 0.77
CA VAL A 48 -4.99 5.01 1.99
C VAL A 48 -6.21 4.16 2.29
N ASN A 49 -7.22 4.19 1.43
CA ASN A 49 -8.47 3.45 1.61
C ASN A 49 -8.18 1.95 1.44
N PRO A 50 -8.36 1.11 2.48
CA PRO A 50 -8.11 -0.32 2.38
C PRO A 50 -8.95 -1.00 1.29
N ASP A 51 -10.18 -0.54 1.01
CA ASP A 51 -11.00 -1.10 -0.09
C ASP A 51 -10.42 -0.86 -1.49
N HIS A 52 -9.48 0.07 -1.64
CA HIS A 52 -8.77 0.34 -2.89
C HIS A 52 -7.38 -0.34 -2.95
N LEU A 53 -7.06 -1.18 -1.97
CA LEU A 53 -5.78 -1.87 -1.84
C LEU A 53 -5.97 -3.38 -1.96
N GLU A 54 -5.13 -4.02 -2.75
CA GLU A 54 -5.16 -5.48 -2.93
C GLU A 54 -3.78 -6.07 -2.67
N ALA A 55 -3.70 -7.14 -1.88
CA ALA A 55 -2.47 -7.89 -1.69
C ALA A 55 -2.30 -8.85 -2.88
N VAL A 56 -1.43 -8.48 -3.81
CA VAL A 56 -1.15 -9.23 -5.03
C VAL A 56 0.26 -9.83 -4.96
N THR A 57 0.51 -10.88 -5.73
CA THR A 57 1.88 -11.39 -5.86
C THR A 57 2.74 -10.40 -6.63
N ARG A 58 4.06 -10.42 -6.43
CA ARG A 58 5.00 -9.60 -7.22
C ARG A 58 4.83 -9.79 -8.73
N ALA A 59 4.54 -11.01 -9.17
CA ALA A 59 4.29 -11.31 -10.58
C ALA A 59 3.05 -10.57 -11.11
N GLU A 60 1.99 -10.52 -10.32
CA GLU A 60 0.75 -9.82 -10.67
C GLU A 60 0.91 -8.30 -10.61
N ASN A 61 1.61 -7.78 -9.60
CA ASN A 61 1.96 -6.36 -9.49
C ASN A 61 2.74 -5.88 -10.73
N VAL A 62 3.75 -6.64 -11.16
CA VAL A 62 4.52 -6.34 -12.38
C VAL A 62 3.65 -6.40 -13.62
N ARG A 63 2.81 -7.43 -13.78
CA ARG A 63 1.85 -7.51 -14.91
C ARG A 63 0.95 -6.28 -14.99
N ARG A 64 0.43 -5.82 -13.86
CA ARG A 64 -0.47 -4.66 -13.78
C ARG A 64 0.24 -3.33 -13.99
N SER A 65 1.52 -3.24 -13.61
CA SER A 65 2.34 -2.04 -13.81
C SER A 65 2.70 -1.77 -15.27
N HIS A 66 2.60 -2.77 -16.17
CA HIS A 66 2.94 -2.64 -17.59
C HIS A 66 1.75 -2.27 -18.50
N ARG A 67 0.63 -1.75 -17.96
CA ARG A 67 -0.56 -1.36 -18.75
C ARG A 67 -1.06 0.06 -18.47
#